data_AF-A0A2V7WT67-F1
#
_entry.id   AF-A0A2V7WT67-F1
#
_cell.length_a   1.000
_cell.length_b   1.000
_cell.length_c   1.000
_cell.angle_alpha   90.00
_cell.angle_beta   90.00
_cell.angle_gamma   90.00
#
_symmetry.space_group_name_H-M   'P 1'
#
loop_
_entity.id
_entity.type
_entity.pdbx_description
1 polymer ?
#
loop_
_entity_poly.entity_id
_entity_poly.type
_entity_poly.pdbx_seq_one_letter_code
_entity_poly.pdbx_strand_id
1 'polypeptide(L)'
;MMEAARQRREAAESAKKTEASEELRKAHWRKCPKCGHDMEVETISGIEVERCTSCEGIFFDRGELEQLLVKHQDRKGFFRRLLGYPDSR
;
A
#
# COMPACT_ATOMS: atom_id res chain seq x y z
N MET A 1 -23.31 -15.04 -37.98
CA MET A 1 -22.63 -13.73 -38.13
C MET A 1 -22.75 -12.84 -36.88
N MET A 2 -23.89 -12.84 -36.18
CA MET A 2 -24.12 -11.98 -35.00
C MET A 2 -23.30 -12.36 -33.74
N GLU A 3 -23.04 -13.64 -33.48
CA GLU A 3 -22.29 -14.10 -32.29
C GLU A 3 -20.81 -13.68 -32.30
N ALA A 4 -20.14 -13.78 -33.44
CA ALA A 4 -18.75 -13.33 -33.59
C ALA A 4 -18.61 -11.82 -33.36
N ALA A 5 -19.62 -11.03 -33.71
CA ALA A 5 -19.65 -9.59 -33.45
C ALA A 5 -19.85 -9.29 -31.96
N ARG A 6 -20.66 -10.09 -31.25
CA ARG A 6 -20.85 -10.00 -29.79
C ARG A 6 -19.58 -10.38 -29.02
N GLN A 7 -18.96 -11.51 -29.36
CA GLN A 7 -17.72 -11.98 -28.73
C GLN A 7 -16.58 -10.96 -28.86
N ARG A 8 -16.45 -10.30 -30.03
CA ARG A 8 -15.45 -9.24 -30.24
C ARG A 8 -15.70 -7.99 -29.39
N ARG A 9 -16.96 -7.65 -29.13
CA ARG A 9 -17.34 -6.51 -28.27
C ARG A 9 -17.07 -6.84 -26.80
N GLU A 10 -17.48 -8.02 -26.34
CA GLU A 10 -17.27 -8.48 -24.96
C GLU A 10 -15.77 -8.60 -24.61
N ALA A 11 -14.94 -9.11 -25.53
CA ALA A 11 -13.49 -9.18 -25.33
C ALA A 11 -12.81 -7.80 -25.35
N ALA A 12 -13.27 -6.88 -26.21
CA ALA A 12 -12.76 -5.51 -26.23
C ALA A 12 -13.18 -4.72 -24.98
N GLU A 13 -14.37 -4.99 -24.43
CA GLU A 13 -14.87 -4.38 -23.21
C GLU A 13 -14.14 -4.91 -21.97
N SER A 14 -13.87 -6.22 -21.90
CA SER A 14 -13.11 -6.81 -20.79
C SER A 14 -11.66 -6.33 -20.76
N ALA A 15 -11.00 -6.21 -21.91
CA ALA A 15 -9.65 -5.64 -22.02
C ALA A 15 -9.59 -4.17 -21.56
N LYS A 16 -10.55 -3.34 -21.99
CA LYS A 16 -10.65 -1.94 -21.52
C LYS A 16 -10.89 -1.84 -20.02
N LYS A 17 -11.62 -2.78 -19.44
CA LYS A 17 -11.94 -2.81 -18.00
C LYS A 17 -10.74 -3.23 -17.16
N THR A 18 -9.90 -4.15 -17.65
CA THR A 18 -8.65 -4.52 -17.00
C THR A 18 -7.64 -3.39 -17.05
N GLU A 19 -7.48 -2.75 -18.22
CA GLU A 19 -6.58 -1.61 -18.41
C GLU A 19 -6.95 -0.42 -17.51
N ALA A 20 -8.23 -0.03 -17.47
CA ALA A 20 -8.70 1.08 -16.63
C ALA A 20 -8.49 0.83 -15.12
N SER A 21 -8.69 -0.41 -14.66
CA SER A 21 -8.46 -0.80 -13.27
C SER A 21 -6.97 -0.76 -12.91
N GLU A 22 -6.11 -1.17 -13.83
CA GLU A 22 -4.65 -1.11 -13.67
C GLU A 22 -4.13 0.34 -13.63
N GLU A 23 -4.65 1.23 -14.47
CA GLU A 23 -4.29 2.65 -14.46
C GLU A 23 -4.75 3.34 -13.16
N LEU A 24 -5.98 3.08 -12.71
CA LEU A 24 -6.48 3.57 -11.41
C LEU A 24 -5.58 3.08 -10.27
N ARG A 25 -5.21 1.81 -10.28
CA ARG A 25 -4.35 1.23 -9.23
C ARG A 25 -2.95 1.87 -9.21
N LYS A 26 -2.39 2.22 -10.37
CA LYS A 26 -1.12 2.97 -10.47
C LYS A 26 -1.26 4.40 -9.95
N ALA A 27 -2.37 5.09 -10.23
CA ALA A 27 -2.59 6.46 -9.80
C ALA A 27 -2.69 6.61 -8.26
N HIS A 28 -3.22 5.59 -7.59
CA HIS A 28 -3.40 5.60 -6.13
C HIS A 28 -2.25 4.93 -5.34
N TRP A 29 -1.25 4.37 -6.02
CA TRP A 29 -0.20 3.51 -5.43
C TRP A 29 0.68 4.19 -4.36
N ARG A 30 0.64 5.52 -4.18
CA ARG A 30 1.44 6.23 -3.15
C ARG A 30 0.74 7.38 -2.45
N LYS A 31 -0.59 7.34 -2.35
CA LYS A 31 -1.34 8.39 -1.65
C LYS A 31 -1.67 7.94 -0.24
N CYS A 32 -1.33 8.79 0.73
CA CYS A 32 -1.60 8.56 2.13
C CYS A 32 -3.12 8.45 2.36
N PRO A 33 -3.62 7.33 2.91
CA PRO A 33 -5.06 7.14 3.14
C PRO A 33 -5.63 8.08 4.21
N LYS A 34 -4.76 8.66 5.06
CA LYS A 34 -5.15 9.60 6.12
C LYS A 34 -5.31 11.04 5.62
N CYS A 35 -4.45 11.50 4.70
CA CYS A 35 -4.38 12.92 4.34
C CYS A 35 -4.19 13.21 2.84
N GLY A 36 -4.14 12.19 1.99
CA GLY A 36 -4.07 12.31 0.53
C GLY A 36 -2.71 12.77 -0.04
N HIS A 37 -1.71 13.04 0.80
CA HIS A 37 -0.36 13.43 0.36
C HIS A 37 0.46 12.23 -0.15
N ASP A 38 1.54 12.53 -0.85
CA ASP A 38 2.47 11.52 -1.34
C ASP A 38 3.21 10.81 -0.19
N MET A 39 3.43 9.51 -0.40
CA MET A 39 4.21 8.65 0.49
C MET A 39 5.55 8.31 -0.16
N GLU A 40 6.58 8.24 0.68
CA GLU A 40 7.94 7.87 0.30
C GLU A 40 8.29 6.51 0.92
N VAL A 41 9.04 5.69 0.18
CA VAL A 41 9.49 4.39 0.68
C VAL A 41 10.73 4.62 1.56
N GLU A 42 10.67 4.13 2.80
CA GLU A 42 11.78 4.10 3.74
C GLU A 42 12.08 2.66 4.16
N THR A 43 13.36 2.33 4.36
CA THR A 43 13.75 1.01 4.88
C THR A 43 14.02 1.10 6.37
N ILE A 44 13.22 0.40 7.17
CA ILE A 44 13.31 0.40 8.63
C ILE A 44 13.63 -1.02 9.10
N SER A 45 14.81 -1.19 9.71
CA SER A 45 15.28 -2.51 10.18
C SER A 45 15.25 -3.61 9.10
N GLY A 46 15.49 -3.23 7.83
CA GLY A 46 15.48 -4.15 6.69
C GLY A 46 14.08 -4.53 6.21
N ILE A 47 13.08 -3.66 6.43
CA ILE A 47 11.70 -3.78 5.92
C ILE A 47 11.36 -2.48 5.23
N GLU A 48 10.89 -2.57 3.99
CA GLU A 48 10.39 -1.42 3.25
C GLU A 48 9.03 -1.03 3.82
N VAL A 49 8.83 0.26 4.09
CA VAL A 49 7.57 0.82 4.56
C VAL A 49 7.33 2.12 3.83
N GLU A 50 6.07 2.54 3.71
CA GLU A 50 5.75 3.82 3.11
C GLU A 50 5.45 4.85 4.19
N ARG A 51 6.19 5.96 4.22
CA ARG A 51 5.98 7.08 5.15
C ARG A 51 5.37 8.26 4.42
N CYS A 52 4.29 8.80 4.98
CA CYS A 52 3.67 10.01 4.48
C CYS A 52 4.53 11.24 4.76
N THR A 53 4.83 12.03 3.73
CA THR A 53 5.62 13.27 3.81
C THR A 53 4.94 14.39 4.61
N SER A 54 3.60 14.37 4.72
CA SER A 54 2.84 15.41 5.43
C SER A 54 2.48 15.05 6.87
N CYS A 55 1.77 13.93 7.10
CA CYS A 55 1.26 13.59 8.43
C CYS A 55 2.09 12.53 9.17
N GLU A 56 3.24 12.16 8.61
CA GLU A 56 4.19 11.19 9.17
C GLU A 56 3.63 9.79 9.44
N GLY A 57 2.44 9.48 8.92
CA GLY A 57 1.84 8.15 9.02
C GLY A 57 2.68 7.12 8.25
N ILE A 58 2.90 5.96 8.87
CA ILE A 58 3.58 4.81 8.27
C ILE A 58 2.51 3.81 7.81
N PHE A 59 2.64 3.36 6.57
CA PHE A 59 1.83 2.31 5.98
C PHE A 59 2.68 1.05 5.79
N PHE A 60 2.08 -0.09 6.14
CA PHE A 60 2.68 -1.42 5.98
C PHE A 60 1.83 -2.19 4.99
N ASP A 61 2.46 -2.80 4.00
CA ASP A 61 1.77 -3.73 3.13
C ASP A 61 1.41 -5.01 3.87
N ARG A 62 0.50 -5.77 3.26
CA ARG A 62 -0.02 -7.01 3.84
C ARG A 62 1.15 -7.98 4.13
N GLY A 63 1.33 -8.32 5.41
CA GLY A 63 2.37 -9.26 5.84
C GLY A 63 3.71 -8.62 6.19
N GLU A 64 3.93 -7.32 5.94
CA GLU A 64 5.16 -6.63 6.32
C GLU A 64 5.22 -6.36 7.83
N LEU A 65 4.08 -5.97 8.41
CA LEU A 65 3.98 -5.74 9.85
C LEU A 65 4.26 -7.02 10.64
N GLU A 66 3.76 -8.16 10.18
CA GLU A 66 4.01 -9.46 10.79
C GLU A 66 5.50 -9.84 10.69
N GLN A 67 6.14 -9.64 9.54
CA GLN A 67 7.59 -9.86 9.38
C GLN A 67 8.40 -8.98 10.34
N LEU A 68 7.96 -7.72 10.50
CA LEU A 68 8.58 -6.76 11.39
C LEU A 68 8.45 -7.17 12.86
N LEU A 69 7.26 -7.64 13.26
CA LEU A 69 6.99 -8.13 14.61
C LEU A 69 7.73 -9.42 14.95
N VAL A 70 7.98 -10.30 13.97
CA VAL A 70 8.76 -11.53 14.18
C VAL A 70 10.26 -11.22 14.35
N LYS A 71 10.81 -10.25 13.62
CA LYS A 71 12.22 -9.86 13.71
C LYS A 71 12.58 -9.15 15.02
N HIS A 72 11.63 -8.44 15.64
CA HIS A 72 11.86 -7.69 16.90
C HIS A 72 11.15 -8.34 18.08
N GLN A 73 11.90 -9.09 18.90
CA GLN A 73 11.39 -9.74 20.13
C GLN A 73 10.90 -8.72 21.17
N ASP A 74 11.46 -7.51 21.18
CA ASP A 74 11.00 -6.38 22.00
C ASP A 74 9.99 -5.51 21.24
N ARG A 75 8.73 -5.97 21.22
CA ARG A 75 7.62 -5.28 20.57
C ARG A 75 7.42 -3.85 21.10
N LYS A 76 7.57 -3.62 22.41
CA LYS A 76 7.26 -2.33 23.04
C LYS A 76 8.36 -1.29 22.79
N GLY A 77 9.64 -1.68 22.95
CA GLY A 77 10.76 -0.78 22.67
C GLY A 77 10.91 -0.45 21.19
N PHE A 78 10.48 -1.36 20.31
CA PHE A 78 10.49 -1.13 18.88
C PHE A 78 9.53 -0.01 18.45
N PHE A 79 8.23 -0.10 18.76
CA PHE A 79 7.26 0.95 18.38
C PHE A 79 7.55 2.30 19.06
N ARG A 80 8.20 2.31 20.23
CA ARG A 80 8.69 3.54 20.85
C ARG A 80 9.76 4.23 20.01
N ARG A 81 10.72 3.48 19.46
CA ARG A 81 11.77 4.02 18.58
C ARG A 81 11.25 4.38 17.20
N LEU A 82 10.30 3.60 16.69
CA LEU A 82 9.77 3.75 15.34
C LEU A 82 8.71 4.85 15.22
N LEU A 83 7.69 4.83 16.10
CA LEU A 83 6.52 5.70 16.03
C LEU A 83 6.52 6.77 17.13
N GLY A 84 7.58 6.85 17.94
CA GLY A 84 7.68 7.83 19.03
C GLY A 84 6.60 7.69 20.10
N TYR A 85 5.94 6.54 20.19
CA TYR A 85 4.80 6.36 21.10
C TYR A 85 5.24 6.57 22.57
N PRO A 86 4.67 7.54 23.30
CA PRO A 86 4.95 7.70 24.72
C PRO A 86 4.37 6.52 25.51
N ASP A 87 5.04 6.16 26.61
CA ASP A 87 4.64 5.06 27.48
C ASP A 87 3.26 5.35 28.09
N SER A 88 2.22 4.65 27.61
CA SER A 88 0.87 4.74 28.18
C SER A 88 0.83 3.94 29.48
N ARG A 89 1.43 4.50 30.54
CA ARG A 89 1.15 4.08 31.92
C ARG A 89 -0.12 4.71 32.43
#